data_AF-A0AAV5C582-F1
#
_entry.id   AF-A0AAV5C582-F1
#
_cell.length_a   1.000
_cell.length_b   1.000
_cell.length_c   1.000
_cell.angle_alpha   90.00
_cell.angle_beta   90.00
_cell.angle_gamma   90.00
#
_symmetry.space_group_name_H-M   'P 1'
#
loop_
_entity.id
_entity.type
_entity.pdbx_description
1 polymer ?
#
loop_
_entity_poly.entity_id
_entity_poly.type
_entity_poly.pdbx_seq_one_letter_code
_entity_poly.pdbx_strand_id
1 'polypeptide(L)'
;MYILIITIFDSSAAAGVEYVVSRQIFDSLPADEQRLWHSHAHEIKSGLWVNPRVPNALEKPELEQLAGTFGKFWCTWQVDRGDRLPLGAPALMVSPQVDPAAVVRPSLVRHRDDRYGFSTADLRAARADVQAAPQVQVDYWLRHRKGFAVDVVPHEMKCHAPFP
;
A
#
# COMPACT_ATOMS: atom_id res chain seq x y z
N MET A 1 -19.67 -4.05 3.03
CA MET A 1 -19.15 -2.68 2.89
C MET A 1 -18.06 -2.52 3.93
N TYR A 2 -16.80 -2.64 3.54
CA TYR A 2 -15.68 -2.57 4.48
C TYR A 2 -14.64 -1.59 3.94
N ILE A 3 -14.37 -0.56 4.73
CA ILE A 3 -13.14 0.22 4.62
C ILE A 3 -12.28 -0.29 5.76
N LEU A 4 -11.17 -0.94 5.44
CA LEU A 4 -10.16 -1.31 6.44
C LEU A 4 -9.14 -0.17 6.50
N ILE A 5 -8.83 0.28 7.71
CA ILE A 5 -7.81 1.29 7.95
C ILE A 5 -6.63 0.58 8.58
N ILE A 6 -5.48 0.62 7.91
CA ILE A 6 -4.23 0.03 8.37
C ILE A 6 -3.28 1.17 8.74
N THR A 7 -2.83 1.19 9.99
CA THR A 7 -1.72 2.06 10.37
C THR A 7 -0.41 1.31 10.13
N ILE A 8 0.45 1.88 9.29
CA ILE A 8 1.75 1.31 8.98
C ILE A 8 2.76 1.90 9.95
N PHE A 9 3.60 1.04 10.54
CA PHE A 9 4.64 1.43 11.48
C PHE A 9 6.01 1.04 10.94
N ASP A 10 7.00 1.90 11.18
CA ASP A 10 8.40 1.49 11.22
C ASP A 10 8.82 1.36 12.69
N SER A 11 9.09 0.12 13.10
CA SER A 11 9.35 -0.23 14.50
C SER A 11 8.21 0.22 15.42
N SER A 12 8.38 1.30 16.19
CA SER A 12 7.35 1.86 17.09
C SER A 12 6.74 3.16 16.56
N ALA A 13 7.19 3.69 15.43
CA ALA A 13 6.74 4.97 14.91
C ALA A 13 5.73 4.78 13.78
N ALA A 14 4.59 5.46 13.86
CA ALA A 14 3.59 5.43 12.79
C ALA A 14 4.16 6.11 11.54
N ALA A 15 4.34 5.34 10.48
CA ALA A 15 4.84 5.79 9.18
C ALA A 15 3.71 6.34 8.29
N GLY A 16 2.49 5.84 8.46
CA GLY A 16 1.35 6.35 7.70
C GLY A 16 0.07 5.54 7.86
N VAL A 17 -0.92 5.85 7.03
CA VAL A 17 -2.25 5.23 7.04
C VAL A 17 -2.64 4.79 5.65
N GLU A 18 -3.03 3.53 5.52
CA GLU A 18 -3.58 2.97 4.30
C GLU A 18 -5.08 2.69 4.46
N TYR A 19 -5.86 3.21 3.52
CA TYR A 19 -7.26 2.86 3.36
C TYR A 19 -7.37 1.72 2.36
N VAL A 20 -8.02 0.64 2.74
CA VAL A 20 -8.27 -0.51 1.88
C VAL A 20 -9.76 -0.63 1.60
N VAL A 21 -10.11 -0.70 0.33
CA VAL A 21 -11.51 -0.77 -0.13
C VAL A 21 -11.74 -1.93 -1.08
N SER A 22 -12.97 -2.44 -1.09
CA SER A 22 -13.39 -3.44 -2.08
C SER A 22 -13.54 -2.82 -3.46
N ARG A 23 -13.53 -3.68 -4.49
CA ARG A 23 -13.84 -3.27 -5.87
C ARG A 23 -15.14 -2.48 -6.02
N GLN A 24 -16.21 -2.91 -5.34
CA GLN A 24 -17.49 -2.21 -5.40
C GLN A 24 -17.38 -0.74 -4.96
N ILE A 25 -16.59 -0.47 -3.92
CA ILE A 25 -16.35 0.91 -3.45
C ILE A 25 -15.46 1.63 -4.45
N PHE A 26 -14.36 1.02 -4.88
CA PHE A 26 -13.43 1.62 -5.83
C PHE A 26 -14.11 2.04 -7.14
N ASP A 27 -14.91 1.15 -7.74
CA ASP A 27 -15.62 1.40 -9.00
C ASP A 27 -16.66 2.53 -8.87
N SER A 28 -17.11 2.84 -7.64
CA SER A 28 -18.02 3.96 -7.35
C SER A 28 -17.31 5.31 -7.17
N LEU A 29 -15.98 5.32 -7.05
CA LEU A 29 -15.21 6.55 -6.85
C LEU A 29 -15.16 7.38 -8.14
N PRO A 30 -15.13 8.72 -8.04
CA PRO A 30 -14.83 9.59 -9.17
C PRO A 30 -13.50 9.23 -9.85
N ALA A 31 -13.40 9.45 -11.16
CA ALA A 31 -12.20 9.09 -11.93
C ALA A 31 -10.92 9.75 -11.38
N ASP A 32 -10.98 11.01 -10.95
CA ASP A 32 -9.82 11.71 -10.37
C ASP A 32 -9.39 11.09 -9.04
N GLU A 33 -10.34 10.60 -8.24
CA GLU A 33 -10.07 9.95 -6.97
C GLU A 33 -9.44 8.56 -7.19
N GLN A 34 -9.94 7.77 -8.15
CA GLN A 34 -9.39 6.44 -8.49
C GLN A 34 -7.88 6.47 -8.79
N ARG A 35 -7.37 7.58 -9.34
CA ARG A 35 -5.94 7.75 -9.65
C ARG A 35 -5.04 7.76 -8.44
N LEU A 36 -5.59 8.02 -7.25
CA LEU A 36 -4.86 8.05 -5.99
C LEU A 36 -4.74 6.66 -5.34
N TRP A 37 -5.26 5.62 -5.98
CA TRP A 37 -5.28 4.26 -5.44
C TRP A 37 -4.36 3.33 -6.24
N HIS A 38 -3.86 2.30 -5.55
CA HIS A 38 -3.11 1.19 -6.13
C HIS A 38 -3.84 -0.13 -5.89
N SER A 39 -3.47 -1.14 -6.67
CA SER A 39 -3.98 -2.50 -6.49
C SER A 39 -3.04 -3.35 -5.65
N HIS A 40 -3.57 -4.14 -4.72
CA HIS A 40 -2.77 -5.11 -3.94
C HIS A 40 -2.43 -6.39 -4.71
N ALA A 41 -3.00 -6.57 -5.90
CA ALA A 41 -2.84 -7.79 -6.69
C ALA A 41 -1.36 -8.13 -6.94
N HIS A 42 -0.55 -7.13 -7.30
CA HIS A 42 0.86 -7.38 -7.60
C HIS A 42 1.64 -7.82 -6.35
N GLU A 43 1.52 -7.09 -5.25
CA GLU A 43 2.22 -7.39 -4.00
C GLU A 43 1.88 -8.79 -3.47
N ILE A 44 0.61 -9.18 -3.57
CA ILE A 44 0.17 -10.48 -3.09
C ILE A 44 0.70 -11.61 -3.97
N LYS A 45 0.55 -11.49 -5.29
CA LYS A 45 1.01 -12.50 -6.25
C LYS A 45 2.53 -12.62 -6.31
N SER A 46 3.25 -11.53 -6.06
CA SER A 46 4.72 -11.52 -6.06
C SER A 46 5.34 -12.03 -4.76
N GLY A 47 4.54 -12.29 -3.71
CA GLY A 47 5.06 -12.69 -2.39
C GLY A 47 5.63 -11.52 -1.58
N LEU A 48 5.31 -10.27 -1.97
CA LEU A 48 5.73 -9.07 -1.23
C LEU A 48 4.82 -8.79 -0.03
N TRP A 49 3.52 -9.04 -0.14
CA TRP A 49 2.64 -9.01 1.03
C TRP A 49 2.69 -10.34 1.78
N VAL A 50 3.00 -10.32 3.07
CA VAL A 50 3.07 -11.50 3.93
C VAL A 50 2.52 -11.18 5.31
N ASN A 51 1.91 -12.15 5.98
CA ASN A 51 1.61 -12.07 7.40
C ASN A 51 2.68 -12.86 8.16
N PRO A 52 3.71 -12.21 8.73
CA PRO A 52 4.84 -12.94 9.31
C PRO A 52 4.38 -13.92 10.39
N ARG A 53 4.96 -15.13 10.38
CA ARG A 53 4.66 -16.23 11.32
C ARG A 53 3.29 -16.87 11.14
N VAL A 54 2.51 -16.48 10.12
CA VAL A 54 1.30 -17.21 9.71
C VAL A 54 1.69 -18.18 8.59
N PRO A 55 1.42 -19.49 8.73
CA PRO A 55 1.67 -20.45 7.66
C PRO A 55 0.92 -20.07 6.37
N ASN A 56 1.59 -20.13 5.21
CA ASN A 56 1.00 -19.74 3.91
C ASN A 56 -0.34 -20.43 3.60
N ALA A 57 -0.49 -21.71 4.00
CA ALA A 57 -1.74 -22.45 3.81
C ALA A 57 -2.94 -21.85 4.57
N LEU A 58 -2.70 -21.12 5.66
CA LEU A 58 -3.73 -20.46 6.46
C LEU A 58 -4.01 -19.02 5.99
N GLU A 59 -2.98 -18.27 5.55
CA GLU A 59 -3.15 -16.90 5.06
C GLU A 59 -3.69 -16.82 3.61
N LYS A 60 -3.45 -17.84 2.78
CA LYS A 60 -3.76 -17.78 1.34
C LYS A 60 -5.22 -17.38 1.03
N PRO A 61 -6.26 -17.92 1.70
CA PRO A 61 -7.65 -17.51 1.42
C PRO A 61 -7.92 -16.04 1.71
N GLU A 62 -7.31 -15.47 2.75
CA GLU A 62 -7.43 -14.05 3.09
C GLU A 62 -6.69 -13.18 2.06
N LEU A 63 -5.48 -13.60 1.68
CA LEU A 63 -4.69 -12.93 0.65
C LEU A 63 -5.37 -12.96 -0.72
N GLU A 64 -6.09 -14.04 -1.07
CA GLU A 64 -6.91 -14.10 -2.28
C GLU A 64 -8.01 -13.04 -2.28
N GLN A 65 -8.65 -12.78 -1.14
CA GLN A 65 -9.63 -11.69 -1.02
C GLN A 65 -8.96 -10.32 -1.12
N LEU A 66 -7.82 -10.14 -0.45
CA LEU A 66 -7.07 -8.88 -0.47
C LEU A 66 -6.52 -8.57 -1.86
N ALA A 67 -6.21 -9.56 -2.69
CA ALA A 67 -5.77 -9.35 -4.08
C ALA A 67 -6.83 -8.65 -4.95
N GLY A 68 -8.11 -8.70 -4.56
CA GLY A 68 -9.22 -7.99 -5.19
C GLY A 68 -9.50 -6.60 -4.61
N THR A 69 -8.67 -6.11 -3.68
CA THR A 69 -8.85 -4.82 -2.99
C THR A 69 -7.89 -3.74 -3.49
N PHE A 70 -8.19 -2.50 -3.10
CA PHE A 70 -7.50 -1.29 -3.52
C PHE A 70 -7.01 -0.51 -2.31
N GLY A 71 -5.77 -0.04 -2.36
CA GLY A 71 -5.11 0.72 -1.32
C GLY A 71 -4.95 2.19 -1.68
N LYS A 72 -5.16 3.09 -0.71
CA LYS A 72 -4.71 4.48 -0.75
C LYS A 72 -3.84 4.72 0.46
N PHE A 73 -2.53 4.75 0.25
CA PHE A 73 -1.55 4.86 1.33
C PHE A 73 -0.97 6.28 1.41
N TRP A 74 -1.23 6.96 2.52
CA TRP A 74 -0.59 8.22 2.87
C TRP A 74 0.53 7.97 3.88
N CYS A 75 1.76 8.13 3.43
CA CYS A 75 2.93 8.14 4.29
C CYS A 75 3.07 9.52 4.91
N THR A 76 3.04 9.62 6.23
CA THR A 76 3.03 10.90 6.94
C THR A 76 4.42 11.52 7.07
N TRP A 77 5.49 10.73 6.94
CA TRP A 77 6.88 11.18 6.96
C TRP A 77 7.85 10.11 6.46
N GLN A 78 9.05 10.52 6.00
CA GLN A 78 10.08 9.61 5.50
C GLN A 78 10.88 8.98 6.65
N VAL A 79 10.50 7.77 7.06
CA VAL A 79 11.11 7.04 8.18
C VAL A 79 12.59 6.68 7.93
N ASP A 80 12.98 6.49 6.67
CA ASP A 80 14.32 6.04 6.27
C ASP A 80 15.32 7.20 6.04
N ARG A 81 14.88 8.46 6.19
CA ARG A 81 15.75 9.64 6.09
C ARG A 81 16.65 9.83 7.33
N GLY A 82 16.33 9.16 8.44
CA GLY A 82 17.08 9.24 9.69
C GLY A 82 16.64 10.38 10.63
N ASP A 83 15.50 11.01 10.37
CA ASP A 83 14.95 12.03 11.27
C ASP A 83 14.43 11.42 12.57
N ARG A 84 14.54 12.20 13.65
CA ARG A 84 14.02 11.82 14.97
C ARG A 84 12.53 12.14 15.17
N LEU A 85 11.95 12.93 14.26
CA LEU A 85 10.57 13.41 14.31
C LEU A 85 9.94 13.28 12.91
N PRO A 86 8.60 13.20 12.80
CA PRO A 86 7.90 13.13 11.53
C PRO A 86 7.91 14.49 10.82
N LEU A 87 9.03 14.79 10.15
CA LEU A 87 9.26 16.07 9.46
C LEU A 87 8.88 16.01 7.97
N GLY A 88 8.22 17.06 7.51
CA GLY A 88 7.84 17.25 6.11
C GLY A 88 6.34 17.05 5.86
N ALA A 89 5.93 17.22 4.61
CA ALA A 89 4.56 16.96 4.20
C ALA A 89 4.34 15.45 3.96
N PRO A 90 3.10 14.95 4.16
CA PRO A 90 2.73 13.61 3.76
C PRO A 90 2.91 13.39 2.26
N ALA A 91 3.19 12.15 1.88
CA ALA A 91 3.30 11.71 0.49
C ALA A 91 2.32 10.58 0.19
N LEU A 92 1.71 10.62 -0.99
CA LEU A 92 0.98 9.47 -1.50
C LEU A 92 1.99 8.42 -1.94
N MET A 93 1.89 7.24 -1.35
CA MET A 93 2.73 6.10 -1.69
C MET A 93 1.98 5.17 -2.63
N VAL A 94 2.75 4.38 -3.37
CA VAL A 94 2.24 3.48 -4.39
C VAL A 94 2.78 2.07 -4.16
N SER A 95 1.98 1.06 -4.50
CA SER A 95 2.39 -0.34 -4.47
C SER A 95 3.53 -0.61 -5.47
N PRO A 96 4.50 -1.50 -5.13
CA PRO A 96 5.40 -2.10 -6.08
C PRO A 96 4.66 -2.74 -7.26
N GLN A 97 5.31 -2.77 -8.42
CA GLN A 97 4.77 -3.30 -9.66
C GLN A 97 5.83 -4.11 -10.41
N VAL A 98 5.41 -4.81 -11.48
CA VAL A 98 6.34 -5.54 -12.39
C VAL A 98 7.32 -4.59 -13.08
N ASP A 99 6.96 -3.31 -13.19
CA ASP A 99 7.77 -2.30 -13.85
C ASP A 99 9.12 -2.10 -13.13
N PRO A 100 10.24 -2.00 -13.86
CA PRO A 100 11.57 -1.82 -13.24
C PRO A 100 11.70 -0.56 -12.36
N ALA A 101 10.92 0.49 -12.61
CA ALA A 101 10.90 1.68 -11.75
C ALA A 101 10.10 1.50 -10.46
N ALA A 102 9.39 0.38 -10.34
CA ALA A 102 8.45 0.04 -9.27
C ALA A 102 8.89 -1.16 -8.44
N VAL A 103 10.09 -1.70 -8.66
CA VAL A 103 10.56 -2.89 -7.94
C VAL A 103 11.13 -2.52 -6.57
N VAL A 104 10.84 -3.36 -5.58
CA VAL A 104 11.48 -3.27 -4.27
C VAL A 104 12.95 -3.68 -4.39
N ARG A 105 13.83 -2.97 -3.67
CA ARG A 105 15.26 -3.30 -3.62
C ARG A 105 15.46 -4.77 -3.21
N PRO A 106 16.14 -5.61 -4.02
CA PRO A 106 16.29 -7.04 -3.72
C PRO A 106 16.93 -7.35 -2.37
N SER A 107 17.82 -6.48 -1.88
CA SER A 107 18.44 -6.63 -0.56
C SER A 107 17.44 -6.52 0.59
N LEU A 108 16.41 -5.67 0.47
CA LEU A 108 15.37 -5.53 1.49
C LEU A 108 14.49 -6.78 1.53
N VAL A 109 14.13 -7.31 0.36
CA VAL A 109 13.36 -8.56 0.24
C VAL A 109 14.13 -9.71 0.87
N ARG A 110 15.41 -9.90 0.51
CA ARG A 110 16.26 -10.94 1.11
C ARG A 110 16.36 -10.80 2.63
N HIS A 111 16.61 -9.58 3.13
CA HIS A 111 16.72 -9.35 4.57
C HIS A 111 15.43 -9.73 5.32
N ARG A 112 14.27 -9.40 4.75
CA ARG A 112 12.96 -9.79 5.30
C ARG A 112 12.79 -11.31 5.31
N ASP A 113 13.06 -11.95 4.18
CA ASP A 113 12.94 -13.38 3.97
C ASP A 113 13.83 -14.17 4.98
N ASP A 114 15.10 -13.75 5.13
CA ASP A 114 16.03 -14.30 6.11
C ASP A 114 15.52 -14.12 7.55
N ARG A 115 14.96 -12.93 7.87
CA ARG A 115 14.44 -12.61 9.21
C ARG A 115 13.26 -13.48 9.62
N TYR A 116 12.41 -13.87 8.67
CA TYR A 116 11.17 -14.59 8.94
C TYR A 116 11.18 -16.05 8.48
N GLY A 117 12.24 -16.50 7.83
CA GLY A 117 12.46 -17.90 7.47
C GLY A 117 11.57 -18.40 6.33
N PHE A 118 11.32 -17.59 5.32
CA PHE A 118 10.57 -17.98 4.12
C PHE A 118 11.22 -17.44 2.84
N SER A 119 10.79 -17.93 1.67
CA SER A 119 11.27 -17.51 0.35
C SER A 119 10.17 -16.77 -0.42
N THR A 120 10.45 -15.55 -0.87
CA THR A 120 9.55 -14.79 -1.75
C THR A 120 9.29 -15.53 -3.05
N ALA A 121 10.28 -16.24 -3.59
CA ALA A 121 10.13 -17.02 -4.82
C ALA A 121 9.15 -18.19 -4.62
N ASP A 122 9.20 -18.85 -3.46
CA ASP A 122 8.30 -19.96 -3.15
C ASP A 122 6.88 -19.45 -2.90
N LEU A 123 6.73 -18.31 -2.20
CA LEU A 123 5.43 -17.65 -2.01
C LEU A 123 4.82 -17.22 -3.35
N ARG A 124 5.63 -16.65 -4.25
CA ARG A 124 5.20 -16.30 -5.60
C ARG A 124 4.71 -17.53 -6.37
N ALA A 125 5.43 -18.65 -6.29
CA ALA A 125 5.02 -19.90 -6.93
C ALA A 125 3.70 -20.43 -6.32
N ALA A 126 3.58 -20.41 -4.99
CA ALA A 126 2.41 -20.90 -4.27
C ALA A 126 1.14 -20.04 -4.46
N ARG A 127 1.29 -18.81 -4.95
CA ARG A 127 0.22 -17.84 -5.18
C ARG A 127 0.02 -17.51 -6.67
N ALA A 128 0.59 -18.30 -7.58
CA ALA A 128 0.48 -18.09 -9.02
C ALA A 128 -0.98 -18.16 -9.52
N ASP A 129 -1.83 -18.91 -8.83
CA ASP A 129 -3.25 -19.14 -9.10
C ASP A 129 -4.18 -18.04 -8.55
N VAL A 130 -3.66 -17.13 -7.71
CA VAL A 130 -4.44 -16.01 -7.17
C VAL A 130 -4.96 -15.14 -8.31
N GLN A 131 -6.28 -15.00 -8.39
CA GLN A 131 -6.95 -14.22 -9.42
C GLN A 131 -6.95 -12.74 -9.06
N ALA A 132 -6.67 -11.89 -10.05
CA ALA A 132 -6.79 -10.46 -9.93
C ALA A 132 -7.59 -9.92 -11.11
N ALA A 133 -8.65 -9.17 -10.82
CA ALA A 133 -9.50 -8.59 -11.85
C ALA A 133 -8.71 -7.55 -12.68
N PRO A 134 -9.05 -7.37 -13.97
CA PRO A 134 -8.46 -6.33 -14.82
C PRO A 134 -8.61 -4.93 -14.19
N GLN A 135 -7.60 -4.09 -14.37
CA GLN A 135 -7.49 -2.82 -13.66
C GLN A 135 -7.54 -1.64 -14.64
N VAL A 136 -8.62 -0.86 -14.56
CA VAL A 136 -8.77 0.39 -15.32
C VAL A 136 -8.63 1.54 -14.32
N GLN A 137 -7.83 2.56 -14.66
CA GLN A 137 -7.54 3.78 -13.87
C GLN A 137 -6.72 3.62 -12.56
N VAL A 138 -6.58 2.41 -12.02
CA VAL A 138 -5.65 2.13 -10.90
C VAL A 138 -4.19 2.26 -11.32
N ASP A 139 -3.30 2.46 -10.34
CA ASP A 139 -1.85 2.56 -10.56
C ASP A 139 -1.51 3.65 -11.60
N TYR A 140 -2.24 4.78 -11.54
CA TYR A 140 -2.13 5.87 -12.51
C TYR A 140 -0.68 6.34 -12.72
N TRP A 141 0.08 6.43 -11.63
CA TRP A 141 1.48 6.81 -11.64
C TRP A 141 2.34 5.93 -12.58
N LEU A 142 2.01 4.64 -12.74
CA LEU A 142 2.77 3.69 -13.55
C LEU A 142 2.68 4.05 -15.05
N ARG A 143 1.48 4.44 -15.49
CA ARG A 143 1.21 4.82 -16.88
C ARG A 143 1.75 6.20 -17.22
N HIS A 144 1.65 7.14 -16.27
CA HIS A 144 1.93 8.55 -16.50
C HIS A 144 3.30 9.01 -15.98
N ARG A 145 4.03 8.15 -15.27
CA ARG A 145 5.33 8.43 -14.62
C ARG A 145 5.31 9.70 -13.76
N LYS A 146 4.15 9.98 -13.16
CA LYS A 146 3.91 11.20 -12.38
C LYS A 146 3.28 10.83 -11.04
N GLY A 147 3.96 11.22 -9.97
CA GLY A 147 3.42 11.18 -8.61
C GLY A 147 2.47 12.36 -8.33
N PHE A 148 1.75 12.27 -7.22
CA PHE A 148 0.89 13.35 -6.75
C PHE A 148 1.64 14.16 -5.69
N ALA A 149 1.75 15.47 -5.92
CA ALA A 149 2.27 16.40 -4.91
C ALA A 149 1.10 16.86 -4.02
N VAL A 150 1.38 17.00 -2.72
CA VAL A 150 0.46 17.64 -1.78
C VAL A 150 0.88 19.09 -1.65
N ASP A 151 0.02 20.00 -2.10
CA ASP A 151 0.22 21.43 -1.90
C ASP A 151 -0.28 21.82 -0.50
N VAL A 152 0.57 22.51 0.26
CA VAL A 152 0.20 23.08 1.56
C VAL A 152 -0.31 24.50 1.33
N VAL A 153 -1.63 24.66 1.38
CA VAL A 153 -2.28 25.97 1.27
C VAL A 153 -2.81 26.42 2.63
N PRO A 154 -2.65 27.71 3.00
CA PRO A 154 -3.32 28.24 4.17
C PRO A 154 -4.84 28.05 4.03
N HIS A 155 -5.46 27.46 5.06
CA HIS A 155 -6.91 27.31 5.12
C HIS A 155 -7.40 27.67 6.51
N GLU A 156 -8.47 28.46 6.58
CA GLU A 156 -9.12 28.78 7.86
C GLU A 156 -9.90 27.55 8.32
N MET A 157 -9.45 26.91 9.41
CA MET A 157 -10.15 25.77 9.97
C MET A 157 -11.52 26.22 10.48
N LYS A 158 -12.59 25.53 10.06
CA LYS A 158 -13.92 25.78 10.62
C LYS A 158 -13.92 25.36 12.09
N CYS A 159 -13.90 26.34 13.00
CA CYS A 159 -14.02 26.12 14.45
C CYS A 159 -15.45 25.68 14.79
N HIS A 160 -15.78 24.42 14.51
CA HIS A 160 -17.09 23.84 14.84
C HIS A 160 -17.19 23.41 16.31
N ALA A 161 -16.08 23.28 17.00
CA ALA A 161 -16.01 23.07 18.45
C ALA A 161 -15.25 24.23 19.09
N PRO A 162 -15.71 24.78 20.22
CA PRO A 162 -14.88 25.68 21.01
C PRO A 162 -13.62 24.92 21.43
N PHE A 163 -12.47 25.53 21.17
CA PHE A 163 -11.19 25.06 21.70
C PHE A 163 -11.26 25.18 23.24
N PRO A 164 -10.85 24.15 24.01
CA PRO A 164 -10.82 24.24 25.47
C PRO A 164 -9.82 25.29 25.97
#